data_AF-A0A072V6X8-F1
#
_entry.id   AF-A0A072V6X8-F1
#
_cell.length_a   1.000
_cell.length_b   1.000
_cell.length_c   1.000
_cell.angle_alpha   90.00
_cell.angle_beta   90.00
_cell.angle_gamma   90.00
#
_symmetry.space_group_name_H-M   'P 1'
#
loop_
_entity.id
_entity.type
_entity.pdbx_description
1 polymer ?
#
loop_
_entity_poly.entity_id
_entity_poly.type
_entity_poly.pdbx_seq_one_letter_code
_entity_poly.pdbx_strand_id
1 'polypeptide(L)'
;MANKYEGYMFSERLQNEVVGRALVRSQLEFKKEQENLEEFKKFNDRQGEACEDLKRENEGREYHYMNLNMFSRLAKLANDAIETIPTKLQAADAARHPLNTPSEVIAFVEFCKTMIRDFKEKIEAI
;
A
#
# COMPACT_ATOMS: atom_id res chain seq x y z
N MET A 1 -76.39 36.37 -31.09
CA MET A 1 -75.25 36.88 -30.27
C MET A 1 -74.54 35.72 -29.55
N ALA A 2 -74.20 34.65 -30.26
CA ALA A 2 -73.03 33.85 -29.89
C ALA A 2 -71.82 34.65 -30.46
N ASN A 3 -70.65 34.78 -29.83
CA ASN A 3 -70.03 33.74 -29.04
C ASN A 3 -68.72 34.18 -28.35
N LYS A 4 -68.71 35.32 -27.64
CA LYS A 4 -67.54 35.69 -26.83
C LYS A 4 -67.25 34.67 -25.73
N TYR A 5 -68.29 33.96 -25.29
CA TYR A 5 -68.22 32.98 -24.21
C TYR A 5 -67.58 31.65 -24.66
N GLU A 6 -67.94 31.06 -25.82
CA GLU A 6 -67.23 29.84 -26.28
C GLU A 6 -65.80 30.14 -26.73
N GLY A 7 -65.50 31.34 -27.25
CA GLY A 7 -64.13 31.75 -27.52
C GLY A 7 -63.26 31.76 -26.25
N TYR A 8 -63.83 32.24 -25.13
CA TYR A 8 -63.17 32.24 -23.82
C TYR A 8 -62.95 30.81 -23.30
N MET A 9 -64.00 29.98 -23.32
CA MET A 9 -63.94 28.58 -22.91
C MET A 9 -62.96 27.74 -23.74
N PHE A 10 -62.84 28.02 -25.04
CA PHE A 10 -61.90 27.34 -25.92
C PHE A 10 -60.45 27.74 -25.61
N SER A 11 -60.21 29.03 -25.35
CA SER A 11 -58.88 29.54 -24.97
C SER A 11 -58.39 29.00 -23.62
N GLU A 12 -59.28 28.91 -22.64
CA GLU A 12 -59.00 28.35 -21.31
C GLU A 12 -58.69 26.84 -21.40
N ARG A 13 -59.43 26.10 -22.23
CA ARG A 13 -59.19 24.68 -22.47
C ARG A 13 -57.83 24.44 -23.12
N LEU A 14 -57.44 25.28 -24.09
CA LEU A 14 -56.12 25.24 -24.71
C LEU A 14 -55.00 25.56 -23.71
N GLN A 15 -55.17 26.58 -22.86
CA GLN A 15 -54.20 26.91 -21.83
C GLN A 15 -54.01 25.76 -20.83
N ASN A 16 -55.11 25.16 -20.37
CA ASN A 16 -55.05 24.00 -19.48
C ASN A 16 -54.36 22.80 -20.11
N GLU A 17 -54.56 22.56 -21.41
CA GLU A 17 -53.89 21.49 -22.14
C GLU A 17 -52.38 21.75 -22.31
N VAL A 18 -51.99 23.00 -22.57
CA VAL A 18 -50.57 23.42 -22.63
C VAL A 18 -49.90 23.26 -21.27
N VAL A 19 -50.54 23.71 -20.20
CA VAL A 19 -50.04 23.55 -18.82
C VAL A 19 -49.94 22.07 -18.43
N GLY A 20 -50.96 21.27 -18.77
CA GLY A 20 -50.93 19.82 -18.53
C GLY A 20 -49.77 19.12 -19.26
N ARG A 21 -49.53 19.47 -20.52
CA ARG A 21 -48.37 18.95 -21.27
C ARG A 21 -47.03 19.38 -20.67
N ALA A 22 -46.90 20.64 -20.25
CA ALA A 22 -45.69 21.13 -19.59
C ALA A 22 -45.43 20.40 -18.26
N LEU A 23 -46.47 20.15 -17.47
CA LEU A 23 -46.37 19.42 -16.20
C LEU A 23 -45.90 17.97 -16.40
N VAL A 24 -46.48 17.26 -17.38
CA VAL A 24 -46.07 15.89 -17.70
C VAL A 24 -44.61 15.83 -18.16
N ARG A 25 -44.18 16.82 -18.96
CA ARG A 25 -42.79 16.92 -19.43
C ARG A 25 -41.81 17.15 -18.28
N SER A 26 -42.16 18.04 -17.35
CA SER A 26 -41.36 18.31 -16.16
C SER A 26 -41.27 17.10 -15.22
N GLN A 27 -42.36 16.34 -15.05
CA GLN A 27 -42.33 15.08 -14.28
C GLN A 27 -41.42 14.02 -14.90
N LEU A 28 -41.42 13.93 -16.24
CA LEU A 28 -40.54 13.00 -16.96
C LEU A 28 -39.06 13.38 -16.79
N GLU A 29 -38.74 14.67 -16.91
CA GLU A 29 -37.39 15.20 -16.72
C GLU A 29 -36.89 14.96 -15.29
N PHE A 30 -37.73 15.24 -14.29
CA PHE A 30 -37.41 15.01 -12.89
C PHE A 30 -37.10 13.52 -12.60
N LYS A 31 -37.89 12.61 -13.18
CA LYS A 31 -37.66 11.17 -13.02
C LYS A 31 -36.33 10.74 -13.63
N LYS A 32 -35.98 11.29 -14.80
CA LYS A 32 -34.70 11.05 -15.45
C LYS A 32 -33.52 11.58 -14.65
N GLU A 33 -33.65 12.77 -14.04
CA GLU A 33 -32.63 13.31 -13.14
C GLU A 33 -32.45 12.46 -11.88
N GLN A 34 -33.53 11.90 -11.32
CA GLN A 34 -33.46 10.97 -10.20
C GLN A 34 -32.66 9.70 -10.56
N GLU A 35 -32.96 9.10 -11.71
CA GLU A 35 -32.24 7.92 -12.21
C GLU A 35 -30.74 8.22 -12.40
N ASN A 36 -30.41 9.36 -13.02
CA ASN A 36 -29.03 9.82 -13.17
C ASN A 36 -28.32 10.03 -11.82
N LEU A 37 -29.00 10.62 -10.83
CA LEU A 37 -28.44 10.85 -9.51
C LEU A 37 -28.13 9.53 -8.79
N GLU A 38 -29.01 8.54 -8.95
CA GLU A 38 -28.81 7.22 -8.37
C GLU A 38 -27.66 6.46 -9.04
N GLU A 39 -27.51 6.58 -10.36
CA GLU A 39 -26.37 6.02 -11.09
C GLU A 39 -25.05 6.70 -10.68
N PHE A 40 -25.07 8.01 -10.49
CA PHE A 40 -23.92 8.76 -10.00
C PHE A 40 -23.51 8.36 -8.58
N LYS A 41 -24.48 8.12 -7.67
CA LYS A 41 -24.19 7.57 -6.34
C LYS A 41 -23.51 6.21 -6.43
N LYS A 42 -24.06 5.29 -7.23
CA LYS A 42 -23.47 3.96 -7.45
C LYS A 42 -22.06 4.03 -8.03
N PHE A 43 -21.76 5.03 -8.86
CA PHE A 43 -20.41 5.27 -9.36
C PHE A 43 -19.47 5.74 -8.24
N ASN A 44 -19.89 6.72 -7.44
CA ASN A 44 -19.10 7.20 -6.31
C ASN A 44 -18.84 6.11 -5.27
N ASP A 45 -19.83 5.28 -4.96
CA ASP A 45 -19.67 4.18 -4.00
C ASP A 45 -18.61 3.18 -4.51
N ARG A 46 -18.66 2.82 -5.80
CA ARG A 46 -17.65 1.96 -6.44
C ARG A 46 -16.25 2.58 -6.44
N GLN A 47 -16.15 3.89 -6.65
CA GLN A 47 -14.87 4.61 -6.57
C GLN A 47 -14.33 4.64 -5.13
N GLY A 48 -15.21 4.80 -4.14
CA GLY A 48 -14.85 4.75 -2.73
C GLY A 48 -14.30 3.37 -2.34
N GLU A 49 -14.97 2.30 -2.74
CA GLU A 49 -14.52 0.92 -2.50
C GLU A 49 -13.16 0.64 -3.15
N ALA A 50 -12.99 1.01 -4.44
CA ALA A 50 -11.72 0.85 -5.13
C ALA A 50 -10.57 1.63 -4.48
N CYS A 51 -10.85 2.82 -3.95
CA CYS A 51 -9.87 3.63 -3.24
C CYS A 51 -9.43 2.99 -1.92
N GLU A 52 -10.37 2.45 -1.14
CA GLU A 52 -10.08 1.74 0.11
C GLU A 52 -9.31 0.44 -0.12
N ASP A 53 -9.62 -0.31 -1.19
CA ASP A 53 -8.88 -1.52 -1.56
C ASP A 53 -7.43 -1.20 -1.95
N LEU A 54 -7.21 -0.16 -2.77
CA LEU A 54 -5.87 0.30 -3.14
C LEU A 54 -5.07 0.78 -1.91
N LYS A 55 -5.73 1.45 -0.97
CA LYS A 55 -5.09 1.88 0.29
C LYS A 55 -4.63 0.68 1.11
N ARG A 56 -5.49 -0.33 1.28
CA ARG A 56 -5.15 -1.57 2.00
C ARG A 56 -4.00 -2.32 1.34
N GLU A 57 -3.99 -2.39 0.01
CA GLU A 57 -2.90 -3.02 -0.74
C GLU A 57 -1.57 -2.27 -0.56
N ASN A 58 -1.59 -0.94 -0.63
CA ASN A 58 -0.39 -0.12 -0.42
C ASN A 58 0.19 -0.26 0.98
N GLU A 59 -0.64 -0.24 2.03
CA GLU A 59 -0.19 -0.47 3.42
C GLU A 59 0.52 -1.83 3.56
N GLY A 60 -0.02 -2.89 2.94
CA GLY A 60 0.62 -4.20 2.91
C GLY A 60 1.96 -4.22 2.16
N ARG A 61 2.05 -3.51 1.04
CA ARG A 61 3.28 -3.39 0.22
C ARG A 61 4.38 -2.61 0.93
N GLU A 62 4.06 -1.52 1.62
CA GLU A 62 5.04 -0.74 2.38
C GLU A 62 5.66 -1.56 3.52
N TYR A 63 4.84 -2.31 4.27
CA TYR A 63 5.33 -3.22 5.31
C TYR A 63 6.25 -4.30 4.73
N HIS A 64 5.88 -4.86 3.58
CA HIS A 64 6.71 -5.85 2.89
C HIS A 64 8.05 -5.27 2.41
N TYR A 65 8.05 -4.07 1.84
CA TYR A 65 9.25 -3.39 1.38
C TYR A 65 10.19 -3.04 2.54
N MET A 66 9.64 -2.57 3.68
CA MET A 66 10.39 -2.32 4.91
C MET A 66 11.08 -3.58 5.43
N ASN A 67 10.37 -4.71 5.47
CA ASN A 67 10.94 -6.00 5.89
C ASN A 67 12.06 -6.48 4.95
N LEU A 68 11.84 -6.44 3.63
CA LEU A 68 12.86 -6.81 2.66
C LEU A 68 14.14 -5.96 2.80
N ASN A 69 13.99 -4.65 3.02
CA ASN A 69 15.11 -3.75 3.24
C ASN A 69 15.84 -4.03 4.57
N MET A 70 15.11 -4.44 5.61
CA MET A 70 15.72 -4.85 6.87
C MET A 70 16.52 -6.14 6.72
N PHE A 71 15.97 -7.15 6.05
CA PHE A 71 16.66 -8.41 5.79
C PHE A 71 17.88 -8.22 4.89
N SER A 72 17.80 -7.36 3.87
CA SER A 72 18.95 -7.09 2.99
C SER A 72 20.10 -6.40 3.74
N ARG A 73 19.79 -5.46 4.65
CA ARG A 73 20.78 -4.83 5.53
C ARG A 73 21.41 -5.84 6.48
N LEU A 74 20.60 -6.72 7.08
CA LEU A 74 21.09 -7.75 7.98
C LEU A 74 21.99 -8.75 7.23
N ALA A 75 21.57 -9.20 6.06
CA ALA A 75 22.36 -10.08 5.19
C ALA A 75 23.70 -9.43 4.82
N LYS A 76 23.71 -8.14 4.46
CA LYS A 76 24.94 -7.41 4.19
C LYS A 76 25.87 -7.39 5.41
N LEU A 77 25.35 -7.02 6.58
CA LEU A 77 26.14 -6.99 7.82
C LEU A 77 26.71 -8.37 8.19
N ALA A 78 25.91 -9.42 8.02
CA ALA A 78 26.34 -10.80 8.24
C ALA A 78 27.48 -11.20 7.28
N ASN A 79 27.32 -10.91 5.99
CA ASN A 79 28.35 -11.19 4.99
C ASN A 79 29.65 -10.42 5.28
N ASP A 80 29.55 -9.11 5.56
CA ASP A 80 30.69 -8.27 5.92
C ASP A 80 31.41 -8.82 7.17
N ALA A 81 30.66 -9.29 8.18
CA ALA A 81 31.23 -9.88 9.39
C ALA A 81 31.92 -11.23 9.12
N ILE A 82 31.29 -12.11 8.32
CA ILE A 82 31.84 -13.42 7.93
C ILE A 82 33.17 -13.24 7.18
N GLU A 83 33.28 -12.21 6.34
CA GLU A 83 34.50 -11.92 5.58
C GLU A 83 35.59 -11.25 6.43
N THR A 84 35.24 -10.23 7.21
CA THR A 84 36.22 -9.35 7.86
C THR A 84 36.77 -9.88 9.18
N ILE A 85 35.94 -10.55 10.00
CA ILE A 85 36.34 -11.01 11.34
C ILE A 85 37.45 -12.07 11.27
N PRO A 86 37.37 -13.13 10.44
CA PRO A 86 38.44 -14.14 10.36
C PRO A 86 39.77 -13.53 9.94
N THR A 87 39.75 -12.61 8.97
CA THR A 87 40.95 -11.91 8.48
C THR A 87 41.61 -11.08 9.58
N LYS A 88 40.81 -10.32 10.34
CA LYS A 88 41.31 -9.53 11.47
C LYS A 88 41.85 -10.40 12.60
N LEU A 89 41.19 -11.53 12.89
CA LEU A 89 41.65 -12.48 13.89
C LEU A 89 42.98 -13.11 13.49
N GLN A 90 43.16 -13.49 12.22
CA GLN A 90 44.40 -14.03 11.72
C GLN A 90 45.55 -13.01 11.82
N ALA A 91 45.29 -11.75 11.49
CA ALA A 91 46.27 -10.67 11.65
C ALA A 91 46.64 -10.45 13.12
N ALA A 92 45.64 -10.47 14.02
CA ALA A 92 45.88 -10.35 15.45
C ALA A 92 46.70 -11.53 16.00
N ASP A 93 46.43 -12.75 15.53
CA ASP A 93 47.18 -13.94 15.92
C ASP A 93 48.64 -13.89 15.43
N ALA A 94 48.86 -13.45 14.19
CA ALA A 94 50.19 -13.30 13.62
C ALA A 94 51.03 -12.20 14.29
N ALA A 95 50.38 -11.18 14.86
CA ALA A 95 51.06 -10.07 15.56
C ALA A 95 51.49 -10.43 17.00
N ARG A 96 51.18 -11.64 17.49
CA ARG A 96 51.48 -12.05 18.86
C ARG A 96 52.98 -12.28 19.06
N HIS A 97 53.53 -11.70 20.12
CA HIS A 97 54.92 -11.92 20.49
C HIS A 97 55.08 -13.31 21.14
N PRO A 98 55.99 -14.18 20.67
CA PRO A 98 56.09 -15.58 21.13
C PRO A 98 56.35 -15.75 22.64
N LEU A 99 57.02 -14.78 23.25
CA LEU A 99 57.48 -14.87 24.65
C LEU A 99 56.77 -13.91 25.61
N ASN A 100 56.02 -12.93 25.09
CA ASN A 100 55.51 -11.80 25.88
C ASN A 100 53.99 -11.62 25.77
N THR A 101 53.28 -12.54 25.11
CA THR A 101 51.82 -12.45 24.99
C THR A 101 51.19 -13.00 26.28
N PRO A 102 50.35 -12.21 26.98
CA PRO A 102 49.65 -12.68 28.17
C PRO A 102 48.79 -13.92 27.90
N SER A 103 48.75 -14.87 28.83
CA SER A 103 47.99 -16.13 28.72
C SER A 103 46.51 -15.90 28.41
N GLU A 104 45.93 -14.82 28.91
CA GLU A 104 44.55 -14.42 28.69
C GLU A 104 44.29 -14.07 27.21
N VAL A 105 45.24 -13.38 26.57
CA VAL A 105 45.16 -13.03 25.15
C VAL A 105 45.28 -14.28 24.29
N ILE A 106 46.12 -15.24 24.68
CA ILE A 106 46.23 -16.56 24.03
C ILE A 106 44.88 -17.29 24.08
N ALA A 107 44.31 -17.41 25.27
CA ALA A 107 43.05 -18.11 25.48
C ALA A 107 41.90 -17.46 24.72
N PHE A 108 41.86 -16.12 24.69
CA PHE A 108 40.85 -15.37 23.94
C PHE A 108 40.95 -15.61 22.43
N VAL A 109 42.15 -15.58 21.85
CA VAL A 109 42.33 -15.81 20.41
C VAL A 109 41.94 -17.24 20.02
N GLU A 110 42.31 -18.24 20.82
CA GLU A 110 41.92 -19.63 20.57
C GLU A 110 40.40 -19.86 20.71
N PHE A 111 39.76 -19.18 21.68
CA PHE A 111 38.31 -19.15 21.81
C PHE A 111 37.64 -18.57 20.56
N CYS A 112 38.12 -17.41 20.07
CA CYS A 112 37.59 -16.80 18.85
C CYS A 112 37.78 -17.70 17.61
N LYS A 113 38.92 -18.40 17.48
CA LYS A 113 39.16 -19.34 16.37
C LYS A 113 38.16 -20.50 16.40
N THR A 114 37.92 -21.06 17.59
CA THR A 114 36.94 -22.14 17.79
C THR A 114 35.54 -21.67 17.40
N MET A 115 35.14 -20.50 17.91
CA MET A 115 33.84 -19.92 17.59
C MET A 115 33.66 -19.70 16.07
N ILE A 116 34.66 -19.15 15.37
CA ILE A 116 34.59 -18.93 13.93
C ILE A 116 34.47 -20.25 13.16
N ARG A 117 35.22 -21.29 13.56
CA ARG A 117 35.13 -22.62 12.96
C ARG A 117 33.71 -23.19 13.11
N ASP A 118 33.18 -23.16 14.33
CA ASP A 118 31.84 -23.68 14.62
C ASP A 118 30.76 -22.91 13.83
N PHE A 119 30.92 -21.59 13.65
CA PHE A 119 30.03 -20.79 12.82
C PHE A 119 30.11 -21.17 11.34
N LYS A 120 31.31 -21.39 10.80
CA LYS A 120 31.47 -21.81 9.40
C LYS A 120 30.84 -23.17 9.14
N GLU A 121 31.09 -24.15 10.01
CA GLU A 121 30.49 -25.48 9.90
C GLU A 121 28.96 -25.43 9.91
N LYS A 122 28.37 -24.56 10.75
CA LYS A 122 26.92 -24.36 10.79
C LYS A 122 26.36 -23.70 9.54
N ILE A 123 27.10 -22.75 8.93
CA ILE A 123 26.68 -22.09 7.69
C ILE A 123 26.75 -23.07 6.52
N GLU A 124 27.79 -23.89 6.44
CA GLU A 124 27.97 -24.90 5.37
C GLU A 124 26.96 -26.06 5.47
N ALA A 125 26.34 -26.25 6.63
CA ALA A 125 25.31 -27.26 6.85
C ALA A 125 23.88 -26.82 6.48
N ILE A 126 23.68 -25.55 6.09
CA ILE A 126 22.40 -24.98 5.64
C ILE A 126 22.34 -25.04 4.10
#